data_AF-A0A258TEM7-F1
#
_entry.id   AF-A0A258TEM7-F1
#
_cell.length_a   1.000
_cell.length_b   1.000
_cell.length_c   1.000
_cell.angle_alpha   90.00
_cell.angle_beta   90.00
_cell.angle_gamma   90.00
#
_symmetry.space_group_name_H-M   'P 1'
#
loop_
_entity.id
_entity.type
_entity.pdbx_description
1 polymer ?
#
loop_
_entity_poly.entity_id
_entity_poly.type
_entity_poly.pdbx_seq_one_letter_code
_entity_poly.pdbx_strand_id
1 'polypeptide(L)'
;MSLVRRLMPDRFILILVATLVVATLLPATGGALVAIGWLSNAAIFLLFFLHGARLSRQAVVDGAKRWRLQVAILAFGYVAFPAVTLALTQLLGRWFAPELLMGLLFLGVLPTTVQSSIAYASIARGNVAASVIAAASSNLLGVVLTPILFALLASTAFGALSLGGVGKVALLLLLPFALGQLLRSVVLPTIERHAKVAGMMDKLTIILAVYVAFSEAATQGLWRRVSTIELAGLGGIALLLLLAAFAGAWALGGAMKLAPADRATMLFSGAHKSLATGAPMARILFPPALAGAVILPLMLYHQLQLMLSAVIAARLARDD
;
A
#
# COMPACT_ATOMS: atom_id res chain seq x y z
N MET A 1 -18.78 19.69 -14.54
CA MET A 1 -17.88 19.73 -13.36
C MET A 1 -16.48 20.08 -13.85
N SER A 2 -15.89 21.17 -13.37
CA SER A 2 -14.61 21.69 -13.88
C SER A 2 -13.46 20.70 -13.66
N LEU A 3 -12.53 20.65 -14.62
CA LEU A 3 -11.32 19.81 -14.61
C LEU A 3 -10.53 19.95 -13.30
N VAL A 4 -10.55 21.15 -12.71
CA VAL A 4 -9.94 21.50 -11.42
C VAL A 4 -10.50 20.68 -10.26
N ARG A 5 -11.83 20.49 -10.16
CA ARG A 5 -12.43 19.64 -9.10
C ARG A 5 -12.14 18.15 -9.27
N ARG A 6 -11.79 17.69 -10.47
CA ARG A 6 -11.37 16.30 -10.74
C ARG A 6 -9.88 16.06 -10.42
N LEU A 7 -9.08 17.11 -10.34
CA LEU A 7 -7.65 17.07 -10.02
C LEU A 7 -7.34 17.36 -8.54
N MET A 8 -8.33 17.78 -7.74
CA MET A 8 -8.11 17.98 -6.31
C MET A 8 -7.82 16.64 -5.63
N PRO A 9 -6.69 16.51 -4.89
CA PRO A 9 -6.42 15.32 -4.11
C PRO A 9 -7.55 15.08 -3.10
N ASP A 10 -7.89 13.82 -2.86
CA ASP A 10 -8.76 13.43 -1.74
C ASP A 10 -8.30 14.15 -0.45
N ARG A 11 -9.26 14.63 0.35
CA ARG A 11 -9.00 15.27 1.65
C ARG A 11 -8.06 14.42 2.51
N PHE A 12 -8.16 13.10 2.44
CA PHE A 12 -7.27 12.22 3.19
C PHE A 12 -5.81 12.30 2.73
N ILE A 13 -5.55 12.46 1.43
CA ILE A 13 -4.19 12.62 0.91
C ILE A 13 -3.62 13.98 1.33
N LEU A 14 -4.42 15.04 1.28
CA LEU A 14 -3.99 16.35 1.79
C LEU A 14 -3.59 16.26 3.26
N ILE A 15 -4.34 15.50 4.06
CA ILE A 15 -3.98 15.22 5.46
C ILE A 15 -2.66 14.44 5.54
N LEU A 16 -2.42 13.43 4.70
CA LEU A 16 -1.15 12.67 4.71
C LEU A 16 0.05 13.52 4.28
N VAL A 17 -0.10 14.37 3.27
CA VAL A 17 0.94 15.32 2.85
C VAL A 17 1.20 16.35 3.95
N ALA A 18 0.15 16.90 4.56
CA ALA A 18 0.29 17.78 5.71
C ALA A 18 0.98 17.07 6.89
N THR A 19 0.64 15.81 7.15
CA THR A 19 1.27 14.98 8.20
C THR A 19 2.75 14.79 7.91
N LEU A 20 3.14 14.54 6.65
CA LEU A 20 4.52 14.44 6.22
C LEU A 20 5.29 15.75 6.47
N VAL A 21 4.72 16.87 6.05
CA VAL A 21 5.32 18.20 6.23
C VAL A 21 5.49 18.50 7.71
N VAL A 22 4.46 18.25 8.52
CA VAL A 22 4.51 18.45 9.97
C VAL A 22 5.53 17.51 10.62
N ALA A 23 5.58 16.24 10.26
CA ALA A 23 6.58 15.30 10.79
C ALA A 23 8.02 15.67 10.39
N THR A 24 8.20 16.33 9.24
CA THR A 24 9.50 16.77 8.74
C THR A 24 9.97 18.05 9.41
N LEU A 25 9.08 19.04 9.57
CA LEU A 25 9.40 20.36 10.14
C LEU A 25 9.34 20.36 11.67
N LEU A 26 8.43 19.57 12.25
CA LEU A 26 8.17 19.45 13.68
C LEU A 26 8.16 17.97 14.09
N PRO A 27 9.30 17.26 13.96
CA PRO A 27 9.38 15.85 14.34
C PRO A 27 9.18 15.68 15.84
N ALA A 28 8.40 14.68 16.24
CA ALA A 28 8.37 14.25 17.64
C ALA A 28 9.75 13.73 18.04
N THR A 29 10.23 14.15 19.22
CA THR A 29 11.56 13.79 19.75
C THR A 29 11.46 13.29 21.20
N GLY A 30 12.50 12.59 21.66
CA GLY A 30 12.63 12.16 23.06
C GLY A 30 11.40 11.38 23.58
N GLY A 31 10.92 11.74 24.77
CA GLY A 31 9.78 11.07 25.42
C GLY A 31 8.47 11.19 24.64
N ALA A 32 8.25 12.29 23.92
CA ALA A 32 7.06 12.46 23.09
C ALA A 32 7.02 11.45 21.94
N LEU A 33 8.17 11.18 21.31
CA LEU A 33 8.31 10.18 20.25
C LEU A 33 8.01 8.76 20.76
N VAL A 34 8.49 8.44 21.96
CA VAL A 34 8.22 7.14 22.60
C VAL A 34 6.72 6.98 22.89
N ALA A 35 6.08 7.99 23.48
CA ALA A 35 4.66 7.95 23.81
C ALA A 35 3.77 7.80 22.57
N ILE A 36 3.99 8.62 21.54
CA ILE A 36 3.23 8.51 20.29
C ILE A 36 3.56 7.22 19.51
N GLY A 37 4.77 6.69 19.68
CA GLY A 37 5.17 5.40 19.14
C GLY A 37 4.35 4.25 19.74
N TRP A 38 4.17 4.22 21.06
CA TRP A 38 3.29 3.25 21.73
C TRP A 38 1.83 3.37 21.29
N LEU A 39 1.33 4.61 21.19
CA LEU A 39 -0.02 4.87 20.68
C LEU A 39 -0.19 4.37 19.23
N SER A 40 0.80 4.62 18.38
CA SER A 40 0.83 4.14 17.00
C SER A 40 0.84 2.60 16.95
N ASN A 41 1.66 1.93 17.75
CA ASN A 41 1.69 0.47 17.81
C ASN A 41 0.34 -0.12 18.25
N ALA A 42 -0.31 0.47 19.27
CA ALA A 42 -1.65 0.07 19.70
C ALA A 42 -2.71 0.29 18.60
N ALA A 43 -2.63 1.42 17.89
CA ALA A 43 -3.51 1.71 16.76
C ALA A 43 -3.31 0.71 15.61
N ILE A 44 -2.06 0.35 15.30
CA ILE A 44 -1.72 -0.64 14.27
C ILE A 44 -2.25 -2.02 14.67
N PHE A 45 -2.05 -2.44 15.93
CA PHE A 45 -2.62 -3.69 16.45
C PHE A 45 -4.14 -3.71 16.27
N LEU A 46 -4.83 -2.65 16.68
CA LEU A 46 -6.27 -2.52 16.55
C LEU A 46 -6.71 -2.55 15.08
N LEU A 47 -6.01 -1.85 14.18
CA LEU A 47 -6.28 -1.84 12.75
C LEU A 47 -6.22 -3.25 12.16
N PHE A 48 -5.16 -4.01 12.43
CA PHE A 48 -5.03 -5.38 11.91
C PHE A 48 -6.03 -6.34 12.57
N PHE A 49 -6.35 -6.14 13.85
CA PHE A 49 -7.42 -6.88 14.53
C PHE A 49 -8.79 -6.63 13.87
N LEU A 50 -9.13 -5.36 13.61
CA LEU A 50 -10.37 -4.99 12.94
C LEU A 50 -10.43 -5.54 11.51
N HIS A 51 -9.33 -5.50 10.77
CA HIS A 51 -9.25 -6.14 9.45
C HIS A 51 -9.48 -7.65 9.52
N GLY A 52 -8.93 -8.31 10.54
CA GLY A 52 -9.20 -9.72 10.83
C GLY A 52 -10.70 -9.95 11.05
N ALA A 53 -11.29 -9.26 12.02
CA ALA A 53 -12.70 -9.41 12.34
C ALA A 53 -13.65 -9.12 11.15
N ARG A 54 -13.32 -8.16 10.29
CA ARG A 54 -14.14 -7.80 9.12
C ARG A 54 -14.02 -8.75 7.93
N LEU A 55 -13.09 -9.71 7.93
CA LEU A 55 -12.98 -10.69 6.85
C LEU A 55 -14.24 -11.54 6.77
N SER A 56 -15.07 -11.31 5.75
CA SER A 56 -16.24 -12.15 5.49
C SER A 56 -15.86 -13.34 4.62
N ARG A 57 -16.21 -14.56 5.07
CA ARG A 57 -16.13 -15.77 4.22
C ARG A 57 -16.96 -15.63 2.94
N GLN A 58 -18.06 -14.88 3.00
CA GLN A 58 -18.93 -14.62 1.85
C GLN A 58 -18.23 -13.80 0.77
N ALA A 59 -17.40 -12.82 1.15
CA ALA A 59 -16.66 -11.99 0.20
C ALA A 59 -15.63 -12.81 -0.61
N VAL A 60 -15.05 -13.83 0.00
CA VAL A 60 -14.15 -14.79 -0.66
C VAL A 60 -14.94 -15.64 -1.67
N VAL A 61 -16.14 -16.09 -1.29
CA VAL A 61 -17.03 -16.90 -2.15
C VAL A 61 -17.55 -16.07 -3.33
N ASP A 62 -17.94 -14.82 -3.13
CA ASP A 62 -18.40 -13.94 -4.21
C ASP A 62 -17.28 -13.61 -5.19
N GLY A 63 -16.02 -13.56 -4.73
CA GLY A 63 -14.85 -13.46 -5.60
C GLY A 63 -14.63 -14.65 -6.52
N ALA A 64 -15.09 -15.85 -6.12
CA ALA A 64 -14.99 -17.05 -6.95
C ALA A 64 -15.84 -16.96 -8.24
N LYS A 65 -16.93 -16.18 -8.25
CA LYS A 65 -17.80 -16.02 -9.43
C LYS A 65 -17.07 -15.39 -10.64
N ARG A 66 -16.01 -14.62 -10.40
CA ARG A 66 -15.16 -14.00 -11.45
C ARG A 66 -13.67 -14.30 -11.22
N TRP A 67 -13.37 -15.56 -10.91
CA TRP A 67 -12.03 -15.99 -10.50
C TRP A 67 -10.93 -15.63 -11.51
N ARG A 68 -11.20 -15.62 -12.83
CA ARG A 68 -10.20 -15.27 -13.86
C ARG A 68 -9.62 -13.86 -13.67
N LEU A 69 -10.47 -12.86 -13.45
CA LEU A 69 -10.04 -11.48 -13.20
C LEU A 69 -9.34 -11.36 -11.84
N GLN A 70 -9.88 -11.99 -10.81
CA GLN A 70 -9.31 -11.92 -9.45
C GLN A 70 -7.92 -12.56 -9.39
N VAL A 71 -7.74 -13.73 -9.99
CA VAL A 71 -6.43 -14.39 -10.09
C VAL A 71 -5.46 -13.55 -10.91
N ALA A 72 -5.90 -12.93 -12.00
CA ALA A 72 -5.04 -12.04 -12.79
C ALA A 72 -4.55 -10.83 -11.99
N ILE A 73 -5.44 -10.17 -11.24
CA ILE A 73 -5.10 -9.04 -10.38
C ILE A 73 -4.10 -9.47 -9.29
N LEU A 74 -4.37 -10.60 -8.62
CA LEU A 74 -3.52 -11.11 -7.56
C LEU A 74 -2.15 -11.57 -8.07
N ALA A 75 -2.10 -12.30 -9.18
CA ALA A 75 -0.86 -12.75 -9.80
C ALA A 75 -0.04 -11.55 -10.30
N PHE A 76 -0.69 -10.54 -10.89
CA PHE A 76 0.01 -9.32 -11.28
C PHE A 76 0.57 -8.59 -10.06
N GLY A 77 -0.22 -8.43 -9.00
CA GLY A 77 0.17 -7.69 -7.80
C GLY A 77 1.21 -8.40 -6.91
N TYR A 78 1.21 -9.73 -6.85
CA TYR A 78 2.05 -10.53 -5.94
C TYR A 78 3.10 -11.42 -6.64
N VAL A 79 3.12 -11.45 -7.98
CA VAL A 79 4.15 -12.18 -8.74
C VAL A 79 4.86 -11.25 -9.72
N ALA A 80 4.12 -10.67 -10.67
CA ALA A 80 4.72 -9.85 -11.72
C ALA A 80 5.34 -8.57 -11.15
N PHE A 81 4.59 -7.83 -10.33
CA PHE A 81 5.06 -6.58 -9.75
C PHE A 81 6.27 -6.79 -8.82
N PRO A 82 6.25 -7.75 -7.86
CA PRO A 82 7.43 -8.03 -7.04
C PRO A 82 8.66 -8.46 -7.87
N ALA A 83 8.47 -9.26 -8.92
CA ALA A 83 9.58 -9.66 -9.80
C ALA A 83 10.22 -8.45 -10.50
N VAL A 84 9.41 -7.52 -11.00
CA VAL A 84 9.91 -6.26 -11.59
C VAL A 84 10.68 -5.44 -10.55
N THR A 85 10.15 -5.29 -9.33
CA THR A 85 10.84 -4.53 -8.29
C THR A 85 12.12 -5.20 -7.79
N LEU A 86 12.18 -6.54 -7.78
CA LEU A 86 13.40 -7.29 -7.47
C LEU A 86 14.46 -7.03 -8.54
N ALA A 87 14.09 -7.14 -9.82
CA ALA A 87 14.99 -6.84 -10.93
C ALA A 87 15.51 -5.40 -10.84
N LEU A 88 14.62 -4.42 -10.67
CA LEU A 88 15.01 -3.03 -10.49
C LEU A 88 15.95 -2.84 -9.31
N THR A 89 15.71 -3.52 -8.18
CA THR A 89 16.57 -3.44 -7.00
C THR A 89 17.99 -3.93 -7.29
N GLN A 90 18.13 -5.03 -8.04
CA GLN A 90 19.43 -5.56 -8.45
C GLN A 90 20.15 -4.65 -9.45
N LEU A 91 19.43 -4.11 -10.43
CA LEU A 91 20.02 -3.18 -11.39
C LEU A 91 20.46 -1.89 -10.69
N LEU A 92 19.65 -1.37 -9.79
CA LEU A 92 19.82 -0.04 -9.21
C LEU A 92 20.80 0.02 -8.02
N GLY A 93 21.38 -1.11 -7.62
CA GLY A 93 22.28 -1.26 -6.46
C GLY A 93 23.45 -0.28 -6.40
N ARG A 94 23.88 0.27 -7.54
CA ARG A 94 25.01 1.21 -7.63
C ARG A 94 24.64 2.69 -7.53
N TRP A 95 23.36 3.01 -7.72
CA TRP A 95 22.91 4.41 -7.82
C TRP A 95 22.06 4.87 -6.63
N PHE A 96 21.55 3.93 -5.82
CA PHE A 96 20.67 4.24 -4.71
C PHE A 96 21.14 3.57 -3.43
N ALA A 97 20.92 4.26 -2.31
CA ALA A 97 21.12 3.72 -0.98
C ALA A 97 20.29 2.43 -0.77
N PRO A 98 20.85 1.39 -0.10
CA PRO A 98 20.16 0.11 0.12
C PRO A 98 18.77 0.24 0.75
N GLU A 99 18.57 1.24 1.61
CA GLU A 99 17.31 1.50 2.31
C GLU A 99 16.19 1.94 1.35
N LEU A 100 16.53 2.72 0.32
CA LEU A 100 15.58 3.15 -0.71
C LEU A 100 15.23 1.99 -1.65
N LEU A 101 16.22 1.15 -1.98
CA LEU A 101 16.01 -0.07 -2.75
C LEU A 101 15.13 -1.07 -1.99
N MET A 102 15.34 -1.19 -0.68
CA MET A 102 14.48 -1.99 0.19
C MET A 102 13.04 -1.45 0.20
N GLY A 103 12.88 -0.13 0.14
CA GLY A 103 11.58 0.52 -0.07
C GLY A 103 10.92 0.19 -1.42
N LEU A 104 11.69 0.08 -2.51
CA LEU A 104 11.16 -0.34 -3.81
C LEU A 104 10.68 -1.80 -3.79
N LEU A 105 11.45 -2.68 -3.16
CA LEU A 105 11.10 -4.09 -3.01
C LEU A 105 9.89 -4.26 -2.09
N PHE A 106 9.81 -3.49 -1.00
CA PHE A 106 8.63 -3.42 -0.14
C PHE A 106 7.40 -2.91 -0.89
N LEU A 107 7.52 -1.82 -1.65
CA LEU A 107 6.45 -1.32 -2.53
C LEU A 107 5.92 -2.41 -3.46
N GLY A 108 6.81 -3.24 -4.01
CA GLY A 108 6.45 -4.28 -4.96
C GLY A 108 5.50 -5.34 -4.40
N VAL A 109 5.66 -5.70 -3.12
CA VAL A 109 4.88 -6.76 -2.46
C VAL A 109 3.62 -6.26 -1.76
N LEU A 110 3.35 -4.96 -1.77
CA LEU A 110 2.18 -4.40 -1.10
C LEU A 110 0.85 -4.73 -1.81
N PRO A 111 -0.25 -4.80 -1.04
CA PRO A 111 -1.58 -4.96 -1.59
C PRO A 111 -2.04 -3.72 -2.37
N THR A 112 -3.11 -3.91 -3.15
CA THR A 112 -3.77 -2.82 -3.87
C THR A 112 -4.57 -1.89 -2.96
N THR A 113 -4.91 -0.71 -3.46
CA THR A 113 -5.74 0.27 -2.73
C THR A 113 -7.21 -0.13 -2.69
N VAL A 114 -7.91 0.19 -1.60
CA VAL A 114 -9.36 0.02 -1.53
C VAL A 114 -10.09 1.16 -2.22
N GLN A 115 -10.04 2.36 -1.63
CA GLN A 115 -10.87 3.48 -2.07
C GLN A 115 -10.52 3.97 -3.48
N SER A 116 -9.24 4.19 -3.79
CA SER A 116 -8.86 4.73 -5.09
C SER A 116 -9.06 3.72 -6.23
N SER A 117 -8.73 2.44 -6.07
CA SER A 117 -8.99 1.44 -7.12
C SER A 117 -10.49 1.30 -7.43
N ILE A 118 -11.36 1.36 -6.41
CA ILE A 118 -12.82 1.33 -6.60
C ILE A 118 -13.30 2.62 -7.28
N ALA A 119 -12.84 3.78 -6.80
CA ALA A 119 -13.27 5.08 -7.32
C ALA A 119 -12.87 5.27 -8.80
N TYR A 120 -11.61 4.99 -9.16
CA TYR A 120 -11.16 5.15 -10.55
C TYR A 120 -11.72 4.08 -11.48
N ALA A 121 -11.92 2.84 -10.99
CA ALA A 121 -12.68 1.84 -11.76
C ALA A 121 -14.10 2.35 -12.03
N SER A 122 -14.79 2.92 -11.03
CA SER A 122 -16.13 3.50 -11.23
C SER A 122 -16.13 4.66 -12.23
N ILE A 123 -15.17 5.60 -12.13
CA ILE A 123 -15.06 6.72 -13.07
C ILE A 123 -14.81 6.21 -14.49
N ALA A 124 -13.96 5.20 -14.65
CA ALA A 124 -13.64 4.58 -15.93
C ALA A 124 -14.70 3.59 -16.43
N ARG A 125 -15.92 3.57 -15.85
CA ARG A 125 -17.02 2.63 -16.17
C ARG A 125 -16.62 1.15 -16.04
N GLY A 126 -15.63 0.87 -15.21
CA GLY A 126 -15.16 -0.46 -14.86
C GLY A 126 -16.13 -1.22 -13.97
N ASN A 127 -15.84 -2.50 -13.78
CA ASN A 127 -16.59 -3.37 -12.89
C ASN A 127 -16.27 -3.05 -11.42
N VAL A 128 -17.13 -2.24 -10.80
CA VAL A 128 -16.99 -1.79 -9.40
C VAL A 128 -17.04 -2.96 -8.43
N ALA A 129 -17.94 -3.93 -8.63
CA ALA A 129 -18.07 -5.09 -7.77
C ALA A 129 -16.78 -5.94 -7.77
N ALA A 130 -16.20 -6.16 -8.96
CA ALA A 130 -14.92 -6.85 -9.07
C ALA A 130 -13.77 -6.07 -8.43
N SER A 131 -13.77 -4.73 -8.50
CA SER A 131 -12.77 -3.88 -7.84
C SER A 131 -12.87 -3.97 -6.32
N VAL A 132 -14.09 -3.97 -5.75
CA VAL A 132 -14.32 -4.18 -4.32
C VAL A 132 -13.77 -5.53 -3.85
N ILE A 133 -14.08 -6.60 -4.60
CA ILE A 133 -13.60 -7.94 -4.29
C ILE A 133 -12.07 -8.01 -4.40
N ALA A 134 -11.49 -7.42 -5.44
CA ALA A 134 -10.04 -7.40 -5.64
C ALA A 134 -9.32 -6.65 -4.54
N ALA A 135 -9.83 -5.47 -4.17
CA ALA A 135 -9.32 -4.68 -3.07
C ALA A 135 -9.39 -5.45 -1.74
N ALA A 136 -10.54 -6.06 -1.44
CA ALA A 136 -10.69 -6.88 -0.25
C ALA A 136 -9.69 -8.05 -0.26
N SER A 137 -9.74 -8.89 -1.29
CA SER A 137 -8.91 -10.10 -1.41
C SER A 137 -7.43 -9.78 -1.36
N SER A 138 -6.98 -8.75 -2.09
CA SER A 138 -5.59 -8.31 -2.09
C SER A 138 -5.17 -7.79 -0.73
N ASN A 139 -5.95 -6.94 -0.04
CA ASN A 139 -5.58 -6.44 1.29
C ASN A 139 -5.56 -7.55 2.35
N LEU A 140 -6.52 -8.47 2.29
CA LEU A 140 -6.60 -9.61 3.19
C LEU A 140 -5.42 -10.57 3.01
N LEU A 141 -5.14 -10.96 1.77
CA LEU A 141 -3.96 -11.76 1.45
C LEU A 141 -2.68 -10.99 1.76
N GLY A 142 -2.65 -9.68 1.53
CA GLY A 142 -1.49 -8.83 1.72
C GLY A 142 -1.01 -8.76 3.16
N VAL A 143 -1.91 -8.86 4.14
CA VAL A 143 -1.54 -8.96 5.56
C VAL A 143 -0.58 -10.14 5.80
N VAL A 144 -0.77 -11.24 5.06
CA VAL A 144 0.03 -12.46 5.17
C VAL A 144 1.16 -12.51 4.15
N LEU A 145 0.86 -12.26 2.88
CA LEU A 145 1.79 -12.40 1.77
C LEU A 145 2.87 -11.32 1.77
N THR A 146 2.54 -10.07 2.10
CA THR A 146 3.51 -8.96 2.08
C THR A 146 4.75 -9.28 2.92
N PRO A 147 4.65 -9.62 4.23
CA PRO A 147 5.84 -9.88 5.03
C PRO A 147 6.62 -11.12 4.57
N ILE A 148 5.92 -12.18 4.11
CA ILE A 148 6.56 -13.41 3.63
C ILE A 148 7.32 -13.16 2.33
N LEU A 149 6.65 -12.56 1.33
CA LEU A 149 7.27 -12.21 0.05
C LEU A 149 8.41 -11.20 0.25
N PHE A 150 8.21 -10.21 1.12
CA PHE A 150 9.27 -9.27 1.46
C PHE A 150 10.50 -10.00 2.03
N ALA A 151 10.32 -10.88 3.02
CA ALA A 151 11.42 -11.63 3.62
C ALA A 151 12.20 -12.46 2.58
N LEU A 152 11.49 -13.16 1.70
CA LEU A 152 12.08 -14.00 0.65
C LEU A 152 12.83 -13.19 -0.42
N LEU A 153 12.25 -12.08 -0.86
CA LEU A 153 12.84 -11.23 -1.88
C LEU A 153 13.99 -10.41 -1.32
N ALA A 154 13.89 -9.92 -0.08
CA ALA A 154 14.95 -9.18 0.59
C ALA A 154 16.18 -10.06 0.87
N SER A 155 15.99 -11.33 1.26
CA SER A 155 17.12 -12.25 1.46
C SER A 155 17.87 -12.55 0.16
N THR A 156 17.13 -12.61 -0.95
CA THR A 156 17.70 -12.74 -2.29
C THR A 156 18.45 -11.45 -2.69
N ALA A 157 17.88 -10.29 -2.38
CA ALA A 157 18.38 -9.03 -2.89
C ALA A 157 19.59 -8.46 -2.13
N PHE A 158 19.63 -8.68 -0.82
CA PHE A 158 20.58 -8.04 0.09
C PHE A 158 21.41 -9.06 0.90
N GLY A 159 21.33 -10.35 0.56
CA GLY A 159 21.96 -11.44 1.31
C GLY A 159 21.17 -11.79 2.59
N ALA A 160 21.79 -12.56 3.49
CA ALA A 160 21.16 -12.95 4.75
C ALA A 160 20.98 -11.75 5.70
N LEU A 161 20.03 -10.85 5.41
CA LEU A 161 19.36 -10.10 6.48
C LEU A 161 18.84 -11.11 7.48
N SER A 162 18.90 -10.80 8.78
CA SER A 162 18.35 -11.69 9.80
C SER A 162 16.85 -11.88 9.52
N LEU A 163 16.49 -12.97 8.84
CA LEU A 163 15.12 -13.35 8.53
C LEU A 163 14.28 -13.46 9.82
N GLY A 164 14.94 -13.70 10.97
CA GLY A 164 14.32 -13.69 12.28
C GLY A 164 13.69 -12.34 12.67
N GLY A 165 14.25 -11.21 12.21
CA GLY A 165 13.69 -9.88 12.42
C GLY A 165 12.39 -9.69 11.64
N VAL A 166 12.42 -9.94 10.33
CA VAL A 166 11.24 -9.80 9.46
C VAL A 166 10.15 -10.81 9.85
N GLY A 167 10.50 -12.05 10.20
CA GLY A 167 9.56 -13.09 10.62
C GLY A 167 8.89 -12.82 11.97
N LYS A 168 9.65 -12.40 12.99
CA LYS A 168 9.08 -12.01 14.30
C LYS A 168 8.12 -10.84 14.16
N VAL A 169 8.45 -9.94 13.26
CA VAL A 169 7.69 -8.73 13.01
C VAL A 169 6.48 -8.97 12.10
N ALA A 170 6.58 -9.91 11.16
CA ALA A 170 5.44 -10.47 10.45
C ALA A 170 4.45 -11.09 11.44
N LEU A 171 4.95 -11.83 12.45
CA LEU A 171 4.12 -12.40 13.51
C LEU A 171 3.40 -11.31 14.31
N LEU A 172 4.03 -10.16 14.57
CA LEU A 172 3.39 -9.01 15.24
C LEU A 172 2.23 -8.42 14.43
N LEU A 173 2.24 -8.55 13.10
CA LEU A 173 1.14 -8.12 12.23
C LEU A 173 0.09 -9.22 12.06
N LEU A 174 0.52 -10.48 11.95
CA LEU A 174 -0.33 -11.64 11.74
C LEU A 174 -1.13 -12.01 12.99
N LEU A 175 -0.54 -11.85 14.18
CA LEU A 175 -1.18 -12.19 15.45
C LEU A 175 -2.47 -11.39 15.70
N PRO A 176 -2.49 -10.03 15.68
CA PRO A 176 -3.73 -9.28 15.86
C PRO A 176 -4.78 -9.64 14.81
N PHE A 177 -4.37 -9.84 13.56
CA PHE A 177 -5.27 -10.27 12.49
C PHE A 177 -5.90 -11.64 12.80
N ALA A 178 -5.09 -12.62 13.19
CA ALA A 178 -5.56 -13.96 13.56
C ALA A 178 -6.50 -13.91 14.78
N LEU A 179 -6.19 -13.11 15.80
CA LEU A 179 -7.07 -12.88 16.94
C LEU A 179 -8.40 -12.27 16.51
N GLY A 180 -8.37 -11.30 15.59
CA GLY A 180 -9.57 -10.71 14.99
C GLY A 180 -10.43 -11.74 14.26
N GLN A 181 -9.83 -12.66 13.51
CA GLN A 181 -10.54 -13.77 12.87
C GLN A 181 -11.21 -14.69 13.88
N LEU A 182 -10.46 -15.11 14.91
CA LEU A 182 -10.95 -16.04 15.93
C LEU A 182 -12.11 -15.45 16.72
N LEU A 183 -12.03 -14.15 17.03
CA LEU A 183 -13.07 -13.43 17.78
C LEU A 183 -14.17 -12.82 16.90
N ARG A 184 -14.13 -13.05 15.58
CA ARG A 184 -15.02 -12.42 14.60
C ARG A 184 -16.50 -12.50 14.96
N SER A 185 -16.99 -13.67 15.36
CA SER A 185 -18.42 -13.87 15.69
C SER A 185 -18.90 -12.98 16.83
N VAL A 186 -18.00 -12.62 17.75
CA VAL A 186 -18.30 -11.79 18.93
C VAL A 186 -18.17 -10.30 18.61
N VAL A 187 -17.10 -9.91 17.92
CA VAL A 187 -16.79 -8.48 17.72
C VAL A 187 -17.44 -7.87 16.48
N LEU A 188 -17.73 -8.67 15.45
CA LEU A 188 -18.25 -8.16 14.18
C LEU A 188 -19.57 -7.37 14.33
N PRO A 189 -20.59 -7.82 15.09
CA PRO A 189 -21.82 -7.04 15.27
C PRO A 189 -21.56 -5.65 15.87
N THR A 190 -20.60 -5.54 16.80
CA THR A 190 -20.21 -4.26 17.41
C THR A 190 -19.48 -3.37 16.41
N ILE A 191 -18.60 -3.95 15.59
CA ILE A 191 -17.88 -3.23 14.53
C ILE A 191 -18.86 -2.70 13.50
N GLU A 192 -19.83 -3.50 13.07
CA GLU A 192 -20.86 -3.12 12.10
C GLU A 192 -21.76 -2.01 12.66
N ARG A 193 -22.17 -2.09 13.94
CA ARG A 193 -22.90 -1.01 14.63
C ARG A 193 -22.11 0.31 14.67
N HIS A 194 -20.78 0.25 14.75
CA HIS A 194 -19.91 1.43 14.85
C HIS A 194 -19.01 1.63 13.63
N ALA A 195 -19.47 1.24 12.43
CA ALA A 195 -18.66 1.22 11.22
C ALA A 195 -17.97 2.56 10.91
N LYS A 196 -18.62 3.69 11.23
CA LYS A 196 -18.05 5.03 11.07
C LYS A 196 -16.83 5.27 11.96
N VAL A 197 -16.91 4.87 13.23
CA VAL A 197 -15.79 4.97 14.19
C VAL A 197 -14.66 4.05 13.74
N ALA A 198 -15.02 2.84 13.33
CA ALA A 198 -14.09 1.83 12.89
C ALA A 198 -13.31 2.28 11.62
N GLY A 199 -13.97 2.95 10.67
CA GLY A 199 -13.30 3.56 9.51
C GLY A 199 -12.47 4.81 9.84
N MET A 200 -12.83 5.56 10.89
CA MET A 200 -12.01 6.68 11.38
C MET A 200 -10.72 6.18 12.05
N MET A 201 -10.79 5.07 12.79
CA MET A 201 -9.63 4.42 13.39
C MET A 201 -8.63 3.97 12.32
N ASP A 202 -9.12 3.46 11.18
CA ASP A 202 -8.26 3.07 10.05
C ASP A 202 -7.42 4.28 9.58
N LYS A 203 -8.07 5.44 9.36
CA LYS A 203 -7.40 6.68 8.93
C LYS A 203 -6.43 7.22 9.97
N LEU A 204 -6.84 7.27 11.25
CA LEU A 204 -6.01 7.75 12.34
C LEU A 204 -4.75 6.90 12.50
N THR A 205 -4.87 5.59 12.35
CA THR A 205 -3.73 4.67 12.43
C THR A 205 -2.71 4.96 11.34
N ILE A 206 -3.16 5.22 10.11
CA ILE A 206 -2.27 5.55 8.98
C ILE A 206 -1.56 6.87 9.25
N ILE A 207 -2.30 7.90 9.67
CA ILE A 207 -1.74 9.23 10.00
C ILE A 207 -0.69 9.09 11.10
N LEU A 208 -0.98 8.36 12.18
CA LEU A 208 -0.04 8.09 13.25
C LEU A 208 1.20 7.35 12.74
N ALA A 209 1.03 6.27 11.97
CA ALA A 209 2.15 5.48 11.47
C ALA A 209 3.08 6.31 10.57
N VAL A 210 2.52 7.13 9.68
CA VAL A 210 3.27 8.05 8.83
C VAL A 210 3.97 9.12 9.68
N TYR A 211 3.25 9.78 10.59
CA TYR A 211 3.82 10.82 11.44
C TYR A 211 5.02 10.31 12.25
N VAL A 212 4.87 9.14 12.87
CA VAL A 212 5.93 8.57 13.70
C VAL A 212 7.11 8.09 12.86
N ALA A 213 6.87 7.39 11.74
CA ALA A 213 7.97 6.94 10.87
C ALA A 213 8.78 8.11 10.28
N PHE A 214 8.11 9.20 9.90
CA PHE A 214 8.81 10.39 9.40
C PHE A 214 9.47 11.21 10.51
N SER A 215 8.88 11.28 11.71
CA SER A 215 9.54 11.90 12.86
C SER A 215 10.83 11.16 13.22
N GLU A 216 10.80 9.83 13.25
CA GLU A 216 11.99 8.99 13.47
C GLU A 216 13.03 9.20 12.37
N ALA A 217 12.62 9.22 11.11
CA ALA A 217 13.56 9.42 10.01
C ALA A 217 14.16 10.84 9.99
N ALA A 218 13.35 11.87 10.29
CA ALA A 218 13.82 13.24 10.38
C ALA A 218 14.82 13.41 11.53
N THR A 219 14.53 12.86 12.72
CA THR A 219 15.45 12.90 13.88
C THR A 219 16.75 12.16 13.63
N GLN A 220 16.74 11.14 12.76
CA GLN A 220 17.94 10.40 12.36
C GLN A 220 18.69 11.00 11.17
N GLY A 221 18.24 12.15 10.69
CA GLY A 221 18.90 12.91 9.64
C GLY A 221 18.70 12.36 8.23
N LEU A 222 17.57 11.69 7.94
CA LEU A 222 17.26 11.16 6.61
C LEU A 222 17.45 12.23 5.51
N TRP A 223 16.98 13.46 5.75
CA TRP A 223 17.10 14.58 4.81
C TRP A 223 18.53 15.06 4.55
N ARG A 224 19.48 14.68 5.41
CA ARG A 224 20.92 14.91 5.19
C ARG A 224 21.59 13.75 4.46
N ARG A 225 21.01 12.54 4.53
CA ARG A 225 21.54 11.32 3.93
C ARG A 225 21.06 11.10 2.50
N VAL A 226 19.83 11.53 2.19
CA VAL A 226 19.25 11.42 0.84
C VAL A 226 19.44 12.73 0.10
N SER A 227 20.21 12.70 -0.98
CA SER A 227 20.42 13.87 -1.82
C SER A 227 19.17 14.20 -2.66
N THR A 228 19.04 15.47 -3.07
CA THR A 228 17.97 15.89 -3.99
C THR A 228 18.00 15.11 -5.31
N ILE A 229 19.19 14.73 -5.78
CA ILE A 229 19.38 13.94 -7.00
C ILE A 229 18.85 12.52 -6.80
N GLU A 230 19.16 11.86 -5.69
CA GLU A 230 18.59 10.55 -5.36
C GLU A 230 17.07 10.63 -5.21
N LEU A 231 16.53 11.68 -4.57
CA LEU A 231 15.09 11.84 -4.43
C LEU A 231 14.40 12.03 -5.79
N ALA A 232 14.99 12.84 -6.68
CA ALA A 232 14.48 13.05 -8.04
C ALA A 232 14.59 11.75 -8.88
N GLY A 233 15.70 11.03 -8.78
CA GLY A 233 15.90 9.75 -9.44
C GLY A 233 14.90 8.70 -8.95
N LEU A 234 14.64 8.65 -7.65
CA LEU A 234 13.63 7.77 -7.06
C LEU A 234 12.23 8.11 -7.56
N GLY A 235 11.90 9.41 -7.67
CA GLY A 235 10.65 9.86 -8.28
C GLY A 235 10.51 9.42 -9.73
N GLY A 236 11.59 9.51 -10.52
CA GLY A 236 11.65 9.01 -11.88
C GLY A 236 11.42 7.50 -11.97
N ILE A 237 12.08 6.71 -11.11
CA ILE A 237 11.88 5.26 -11.03
C ILE A 237 10.46 4.91 -10.61
N ALA A 238 9.90 5.59 -9.61
CA ALA A 238 8.53 5.38 -9.17
C ALA A 238 7.53 5.65 -10.30
N LEU A 239 7.75 6.72 -11.09
CA LEU A 239 6.95 7.02 -12.27
C LEU A 239 7.08 5.93 -13.35
N LEU A 240 8.31 5.52 -13.68
CA LEU A 240 8.54 4.46 -14.67
C LEU A 240 7.92 3.14 -14.25
N LEU A 241 8.08 2.75 -12.98
CA LEU A 241 7.46 1.57 -12.40
C LEU A 241 5.93 1.64 -12.47
N LEU A 242 5.35 2.80 -12.17
CA LEU A 242 3.90 3.02 -12.28
C LEU A 242 3.40 2.92 -13.73
N LEU A 243 4.12 3.51 -14.68
CA LEU A 243 3.79 3.43 -16.10
C LEU A 243 3.86 1.98 -16.59
N ALA A 244 4.92 1.26 -16.20
CA ALA A 244 5.07 -0.16 -16.49
C ALA A 244 3.94 -1.00 -15.85
N ALA A 245 3.54 -0.67 -14.63
CA ALA A 245 2.44 -1.34 -13.94
C ALA A 245 1.10 -1.13 -14.64
N PHE A 246 0.78 0.10 -15.05
CA PHE A 246 -0.44 0.38 -15.80
C PHE A 246 -0.42 -0.28 -17.19
N ALA A 247 0.68 -0.16 -17.93
CA ALA A 247 0.83 -0.78 -19.24
C ALA A 247 0.71 -2.31 -19.13
N GLY A 248 1.40 -2.92 -18.16
CA GLY A 248 1.36 -4.35 -17.90
C GLY A 248 -0.03 -4.85 -17.50
N ALA A 249 -0.72 -4.16 -16.59
CA ALA A 249 -2.08 -4.52 -16.20
C ALA A 249 -3.08 -4.40 -17.35
N TRP A 250 -2.97 -3.33 -18.17
CA TRP A 250 -3.80 -3.13 -19.35
C TRP A 250 -3.56 -4.18 -20.44
N ALA A 251 -2.29 -4.51 -20.68
CA ALA A 251 -1.87 -5.52 -21.64
C ALA A 251 -2.33 -6.91 -21.20
N LEU A 252 -2.17 -7.26 -19.92
CA LEU A 252 -2.63 -8.54 -19.37
C LEU A 252 -4.15 -8.67 -19.53
N GLY A 253 -4.91 -7.62 -19.20
CA GLY A 253 -6.37 -7.63 -19.40
C GLY A 253 -6.78 -7.80 -20.87
N GLY A 254 -6.00 -7.22 -21.80
CA GLY A 254 -6.19 -7.41 -23.24
C GLY A 254 -5.85 -8.83 -23.72
N ALA A 255 -4.71 -9.37 -23.29
CA ALA A 255 -4.26 -10.73 -23.62
C ALA A 255 -5.24 -11.79 -23.11
N MET A 256 -5.85 -11.56 -21.95
CA MET A 256 -6.90 -12.42 -21.38
C MET A 256 -8.27 -12.23 -22.03
N LYS A 257 -8.40 -11.29 -22.99
CA LYS A 257 -9.65 -10.91 -23.66
C LYS A 257 -10.77 -10.56 -22.66
N LEU A 258 -10.42 -9.82 -21.60
CA LEU A 258 -11.39 -9.35 -20.63
C LEU A 258 -12.38 -8.37 -21.28
N ALA A 259 -13.63 -8.39 -20.80
CA ALA A 259 -14.61 -7.37 -21.16
C ALA A 259 -14.09 -5.96 -20.80
N PRO A 260 -14.49 -4.89 -21.52
CA PRO A 260 -13.98 -3.53 -21.30
C PRO A 260 -14.02 -3.09 -19.83
N ALA A 261 -15.15 -3.32 -19.16
CA ALA A 261 -15.32 -3.00 -17.74
C ALA A 261 -14.37 -3.78 -16.81
N ASP A 262 -14.13 -5.06 -17.09
CA ASP A 262 -13.21 -5.90 -16.32
C ASP A 262 -11.74 -5.52 -16.61
N ARG A 263 -11.44 -5.07 -17.83
CA ARG A 263 -10.11 -4.56 -18.22
C ARG A 263 -9.78 -3.23 -17.54
N ALA A 264 -10.74 -2.31 -17.43
CA ALA A 264 -10.60 -1.10 -16.64
C ALA A 264 -10.40 -1.42 -15.14
N THR A 265 -11.12 -2.40 -14.60
CA THR A 265 -10.91 -2.86 -13.22
C THR A 265 -9.52 -3.48 -13.03
N MET A 266 -9.04 -4.30 -13.97
CA MET A 266 -7.69 -4.88 -13.95
C MET A 266 -6.62 -3.80 -13.89
N LEU A 267 -6.77 -2.73 -14.68
CA LEU A 267 -5.83 -1.61 -14.72
C LEU A 267 -5.59 -1.00 -13.34
N PHE A 268 -6.67 -0.55 -12.67
CA PHE A 268 -6.55 0.16 -11.39
C PHE A 268 -6.33 -0.80 -10.22
N SER A 269 -6.97 -1.98 -10.22
CA SER A 269 -6.83 -2.93 -9.11
C SER A 269 -5.48 -3.66 -9.15
N GLY A 270 -4.92 -3.90 -10.34
CA GLY A 270 -3.62 -4.54 -10.52
C GLY A 270 -2.44 -3.59 -10.29
N ALA A 271 -2.49 -2.37 -10.83
CA ALA A 271 -1.35 -1.46 -10.77
C ALA A 271 -1.25 -0.66 -9.46
N HIS A 272 -2.35 -0.44 -8.74
CA HIS A 272 -2.29 0.37 -7.53
C HIS A 272 -1.58 -0.32 -6.37
N LYS A 273 -0.94 0.48 -5.52
CA LYS A 273 -0.31 0.04 -4.25
C LYS A 273 -0.80 0.89 -3.08
N SER A 274 -1.12 0.21 -1.97
CA SER A 274 -1.77 0.83 -0.80
C SER A 274 -0.76 1.44 0.17
N LEU A 275 -0.66 2.77 0.18
CA LEU A 275 0.04 3.51 1.25
C LEU A 275 -0.65 3.32 2.61
N ALA A 276 -1.99 3.28 2.61
CA ALA A 276 -2.81 3.05 3.79
C ALA A 276 -2.45 1.74 4.51
N THR A 277 -2.17 0.69 3.75
CA THR A 277 -1.79 -0.60 4.32
C THR A 277 -0.28 -0.66 4.57
N GLY A 278 0.52 -0.13 3.64
CA GLY A 278 1.97 -0.20 3.68
C GLY A 278 2.63 0.63 4.77
N ALA A 279 2.12 1.81 5.11
CA ALA A 279 2.74 2.66 6.14
C ALA A 279 2.70 2.02 7.56
N PRO A 280 1.54 1.55 8.06
CA PRO A 280 1.48 0.73 9.27
C PRO A 280 2.39 -0.51 9.24
N MET A 281 2.40 -1.23 8.11
CA MET A 281 3.25 -2.41 7.95
C MET A 281 4.73 -2.06 8.02
N ALA A 282 5.17 -0.99 7.34
CA ALA A 282 6.56 -0.58 7.32
C ALA A 282 7.07 -0.19 8.70
N ARG A 283 6.25 0.54 9.47
CA ARG A 283 6.61 0.91 10.84
C ARG A 283 6.86 -0.30 11.73
N ILE A 284 6.09 -1.36 11.54
CA ILE A 284 6.28 -2.60 12.29
C ILE A 284 7.47 -3.37 11.71
N LEU A 285 7.49 -3.64 10.39
CA LEU A 285 8.46 -4.46 9.64
C LEU A 285 9.91 -3.98 9.71
N PHE A 286 10.12 -2.67 9.76
CA PHE A 286 11.46 -2.10 9.67
C PHE A 286 11.86 -1.44 10.99
N PRO A 287 13.15 -1.54 11.36
CA PRO A 287 13.69 -0.71 12.43
C PRO A 287 13.34 0.76 12.22
N PRO A 288 13.11 1.54 13.29
CA PRO A 288 12.83 2.98 13.23
C PRO A 288 13.74 3.76 12.27
N ALA A 289 15.01 3.37 12.21
CA ALA A 289 16.01 3.97 11.35
C ALA A 289 15.79 3.80 9.85
N LEU A 290 15.10 2.74 9.46
CA LEU A 290 14.88 2.36 8.07
C LEU A 290 13.45 2.65 7.63
N ALA A 291 12.49 2.67 8.56
CA ALA A 291 11.07 2.78 8.27
C ALA A 291 10.73 4.00 7.39
N GLY A 292 11.25 5.19 7.70
CA GLY A 292 10.96 6.37 6.88
C GLY A 292 11.57 6.32 5.47
N ALA A 293 12.80 5.81 5.32
CA ALA A 293 13.44 5.65 4.01
C ALA A 293 12.68 4.64 3.14
N VAL A 294 12.22 3.54 3.74
CA VAL A 294 11.45 2.48 3.08
C VAL A 294 10.06 2.97 2.63
N ILE A 295 9.46 3.92 3.36
CA ILE A 295 8.14 4.48 3.01
C ILE A 295 8.24 5.48 1.84
N LEU A 296 9.39 6.12 1.61
CA LEU A 296 9.55 7.16 0.56
C LEU A 296 9.14 6.69 -0.85
N PRO A 297 9.63 5.55 -1.39
CA PRO A 297 9.21 5.08 -2.71
C PRO A 297 7.70 4.85 -2.81
N LEU A 298 7.10 4.31 -1.74
CA LEU A 298 5.66 4.07 -1.67
C LEU A 298 4.87 5.37 -1.70
N MET A 299 5.32 6.43 -1.03
CA MET A 299 4.65 7.72 -1.06
C MET A 299 4.72 8.37 -2.43
N LEU A 300 5.89 8.35 -3.07
CA LEU A 300 6.07 8.87 -4.42
C LEU A 300 5.17 8.12 -5.41
N TYR A 301 5.22 6.80 -5.39
CA TYR A 301 4.36 5.94 -6.21
C TYR A 301 2.87 6.24 -5.96
N HIS A 302 2.48 6.34 -4.69
CA HIS A 302 1.09 6.60 -4.31
C HIS A 302 0.59 7.97 -4.78
N GLN A 303 1.43 9.00 -4.74
CA GLN A 303 1.02 10.31 -5.23
C GLN A 303 0.88 10.34 -6.75
N LEU A 304 1.85 9.75 -7.45
CA LEU A 304 1.86 9.65 -8.91
C LEU A 304 0.71 8.80 -9.44
N GLN A 305 0.39 7.67 -8.80
CA GLN A 305 -0.69 6.78 -9.25
C GLN A 305 -2.05 7.50 -9.24
N LEU A 306 -2.30 8.37 -8.27
CA LEU A 306 -3.59 9.08 -8.17
C LEU A 306 -3.73 10.14 -9.25
N MET A 307 -2.66 10.91 -9.48
CA MET A 307 -2.61 11.91 -10.56
C MET A 307 -2.83 11.25 -11.92
N LEU A 308 -2.10 10.16 -12.18
CA LEU A 308 -2.18 9.44 -13.44
C LEU A 308 -3.52 8.71 -13.62
N SER A 309 -4.05 8.07 -12.57
CA SER A 309 -5.35 7.41 -12.59
C SER A 309 -6.50 8.36 -12.86
N ALA A 310 -6.45 9.60 -12.34
CA ALA A 310 -7.47 10.60 -12.64
C ALA A 310 -7.54 10.94 -14.14
N VAL A 311 -6.37 11.08 -14.78
CA VAL A 311 -6.27 11.35 -16.22
C VAL A 311 -6.72 10.13 -17.03
N ILE A 312 -6.22 8.94 -16.71
CA ILE A 312 -6.54 7.71 -17.45
C ILE A 312 -8.02 7.36 -17.31
N ALA A 313 -8.57 7.38 -16.09
CA ALA A 313 -9.98 7.05 -15.86
C ALA A 313 -10.92 8.01 -16.60
N ALA A 314 -10.59 9.31 -16.62
CA ALA A 314 -11.38 10.30 -17.36
C ALA A 314 -11.33 10.10 -18.87
N ARG A 315 -10.22 9.56 -19.41
CA ARG A 315 -10.09 9.22 -20.83
C ARG A 315 -10.88 7.96 -21.18
N LEU A 316 -10.70 6.88 -20.42
CA LEU A 316 -11.44 5.63 -20.63
C LEU A 316 -12.96 5.84 -20.58
N ALA A 317 -13.45 6.74 -19.72
CA ALA A 317 -14.86 7.06 -19.62
C ALA A 317 -15.48 7.76 -20.85
N ARG A 318 -14.65 8.26 -21.78
CA ARG A 318 -15.04 8.95 -23.03
C ARG A 318 -14.96 8.06 -24.27
N ASP A 319 -14.15 7.01 -24.22
CA ASP A 319 -13.86 6.13 -25.36
C ASP A 319 -14.87 4.95 -25.46
N ASP A 320 -15.83 4.87 -24.52
CA ASP A 320 -17.04 4.02 -24.53
C ASP A 320 -18.30 4.86 -24.83
#